data_AF-A0A6J4SSL0-F1
#
_entry.id   AF-A0A6J4SSL0-F1
#
_cell.length_a   1.000
_cell.length_b   1.000
_cell.length_c   1.000
_cell.angle_alpha   90.00
_cell.angle_beta   90.00
_cell.angle_gamma   90.00
#
_symmetry.space_group_name_H-M   'P 1'
#
loop_
_entity.id
_entity.type
_entity.pdbx_description
1 polymer ?
#
loop_
_entity_poly.entity_id
_entity_poly.type
_entity_poly.pdbx_seq_one_letter_code
_entity_poly.pdbx_strand_id
1 'polypeptide(L)'
;MERAARGRRGGAGVQPLLRGCAPRGGVARSRQVTRGRRRVRVGRRHMHRRRVARALTRDRLPYRDTAIGLRGPAVADVARAFGQLWKRCGAALPVGERTRPEEIGPAGEEGARVVIQEPGRMRIARMLQLVAAGARERLWIADAYFMAGPTLNQALMSAARDRVDVRVLLPATNDVPLA
;
A
#
# COMPACT_ATOMS: atom_id res chain seq x y z
N MET A 1 -8.36 37.18 -24.58
CA MET A 1 -8.79 36.85 -23.20
C MET A 1 -9.69 35.63 -23.34
N GLU A 2 -9.47 34.46 -22.78
CA GLU A 2 -8.88 34.09 -21.49
C GLU A 2 -8.39 32.63 -21.58
N ARG A 3 -7.25 32.34 -20.94
CA ARG A 3 -6.52 31.07 -21.05
C ARG A 3 -7.14 30.00 -20.15
N ALA A 4 -7.45 28.84 -20.70
CA ALA A 4 -7.77 27.63 -19.95
C ALA A 4 -6.56 27.22 -19.07
N ALA A 5 -6.77 27.19 -17.75
CA ALA A 5 -5.79 26.78 -16.77
C ALA A 5 -5.49 25.29 -16.89
N ARG A 6 -4.28 24.97 -17.37
CA ARG A 6 -3.71 23.61 -17.30
C ARG A 6 -3.43 23.26 -15.83
N GLY A 7 -4.29 22.42 -15.25
CA GLY A 7 -4.07 21.82 -13.93
C GLY A 7 -2.80 20.96 -13.94
N ARG A 8 -1.81 21.32 -13.12
CA ARG A 8 -0.54 20.60 -12.96
C ARG A 8 -0.81 19.21 -12.36
N ARG A 9 -0.66 18.16 -13.17
CA ARG A 9 -0.55 16.77 -12.69
C ARG A 9 0.83 16.61 -12.06
N GLY A 10 0.92 16.77 -10.74
CA GLY A 10 2.16 16.50 -9.99
C GLY A 10 2.29 15.01 -9.73
N GLY A 11 3.40 14.41 -10.19
CA GLY A 11 3.69 13.00 -10.00
C GLY A 11 4.01 12.62 -8.55
N ALA A 12 3.98 11.31 -8.30
CA ALA A 12 4.36 10.62 -7.09
C ALA A 12 5.62 9.78 -7.35
N GLY A 13 6.51 9.70 -6.37
CA GLY A 13 7.77 8.97 -6.47
C GLY A 13 7.62 7.66 -5.73
N VAL A 14 7.74 6.54 -6.44
CA VAL A 14 7.74 5.19 -5.86
C VAL A 14 9.19 4.71 -5.80
N GLN A 15 9.69 4.45 -4.59
CA GLN A 15 11.04 3.90 -4.41
C GLN A 15 10.96 2.50 -3.77
N PRO A 16 11.62 1.48 -4.35
CA PRO A 16 11.82 0.19 -3.70
C PRO A 16 12.82 0.33 -2.55
N LEU A 17 12.54 -0.30 -1.41
CA LEU A 17 13.47 -0.36 -0.27
C LEU A 17 14.33 -1.62 -0.34
N LEU A 18 15.44 -1.61 -1.10
CA LEU A 18 16.43 -2.69 -1.08
C LEU A 18 17.86 -2.18 -0.90
N ARG A 19 18.61 -2.96 -0.11
CA ARG A 19 20.05 -2.92 0.26
C ARG A 19 20.48 -2.17 1.53
N GLY A 20 21.39 -2.84 2.22
CA GLY A 20 21.89 -2.57 3.57
C GLY A 20 23.19 -1.76 3.56
N CYS A 21 23.34 -0.94 4.58
CA CYS A 21 24.61 -0.44 5.09
C CYS A 21 24.36 0.02 6.55
N ALA A 22 25.33 -0.20 7.43
CA ALA A 22 25.23 0.02 8.88
C ALA A 22 25.18 1.53 9.24
N PRO A 23 24.66 1.92 10.42
CA PRO A 23 24.42 3.33 10.75
C PRO A 23 25.56 3.98 11.54
N ARG A 24 25.88 5.25 11.22
CA ARG A 24 26.46 6.21 12.18
C ARG A 24 25.36 7.19 12.64
N GLY A 25 25.46 7.60 13.91
CA GLY A 25 24.36 8.04 14.76
C GLY A 25 23.81 9.45 14.56
N GLY A 26 22.65 9.67 15.18
CA GLY A 26 21.94 10.94 15.30
C GLY A 26 20.49 10.70 15.73
N VAL A 27 20.08 11.24 16.89
CA VAL A 27 18.77 11.00 17.52
C VAL A 27 17.85 12.20 17.27
N ALA A 28 16.69 11.99 16.64
CA ALA A 28 15.59 12.96 16.60
C ALA A 28 14.28 12.30 17.04
N ARG A 29 13.52 12.99 17.90
CA ARG A 29 12.36 12.44 18.62
C ARG A 29 11.17 12.24 17.66
N SER A 30 10.63 11.02 17.60
CA SER A 30 9.39 10.68 16.89
C SER A 30 8.28 10.39 17.90
N ARG A 31 7.07 10.92 17.68
CA ARG A 31 5.90 10.58 18.49
C ARG A 31 5.20 9.36 17.90
N GLN A 32 4.94 8.38 18.75
CA GLN A 32 4.33 7.10 18.40
C GLN A 32 2.90 7.11 18.94
N VAL A 33 1.92 6.83 18.08
CA VAL A 33 0.51 6.77 18.49
C VAL A 33 0.11 5.30 18.57
N THR A 34 -0.45 4.90 19.71
CA THR A 34 -0.87 3.53 19.99
C THR A 34 -2.33 3.47 20.41
N ARG A 35 -3.09 2.53 19.83
CA ARG A 35 -4.37 2.08 20.38
C ARG A 35 -4.37 0.54 20.39
N GLY A 36 -4.32 -0.05 21.59
CA GLY A 36 -4.14 -1.49 21.77
C GLY A 36 -2.78 -2.01 21.25
N ARG A 37 -2.73 -3.25 20.74
CA ARG A 37 -1.51 -3.87 20.16
C ARG A 37 -1.05 -3.27 18.82
N ARG A 38 -1.76 -2.28 18.27
CA ARG A 38 -1.44 -1.68 16.96
C ARG A 38 -0.70 -0.34 17.17
N ARG A 39 0.50 -0.25 16.58
CA ARG A 39 1.37 0.95 16.59
C ARG A 39 1.35 1.55 15.19
N VAL A 40 1.06 2.85 15.08
CA VAL A 40 1.27 3.62 13.85
C VAL A 40 2.11 4.83 14.18
N ARG A 41 3.15 5.09 13.38
CA ARG A 41 4.02 6.26 13.53
C ARG A 41 3.76 7.19 12.35
N VAL A 42 3.26 8.39 12.64
CA VAL A 42 3.08 9.47 11.67
C VAL A 42 4.00 10.62 12.10
N GLY A 43 4.92 11.02 11.24
CA GLY A 43 5.86 12.10 11.55
C GLY A 43 6.64 12.56 10.32
N ARG A 44 6.98 13.86 10.28
CA ARG A 44 7.86 14.46 9.29
C ARG A 44 9.25 13.82 9.41
N ARG A 45 9.70 13.26 8.28
CA ARG A 45 10.99 12.60 7.97
C ARG A 45 12.06 12.61 9.07
N HIS A 46 12.48 11.42 9.51
CA HIS A 46 13.83 10.84 9.36
C HIS A 46 13.69 9.32 9.59
N MET A 47 14.16 8.50 8.64
CA MET A 47 14.10 7.04 8.72
C MET A 47 15.05 6.53 9.80
N HIS A 48 14.54 6.26 11.00
CA HIS A 48 15.17 5.27 11.87
C HIS A 48 14.79 3.87 11.36
N ARG A 49 15.73 3.19 10.69
CA ARG A 49 15.68 1.73 10.52
C ARG A 49 15.81 1.08 11.91
N ARG A 50 14.70 0.91 12.63
CA ARG A 50 14.61 -0.09 13.69
C ARG A 50 14.04 -1.36 13.09
N ARG A 51 14.80 -2.46 13.14
CA ARG A 51 14.23 -3.80 12.98
C ARG A 51 13.11 -3.92 14.02
N VAL A 52 11.87 -4.04 13.59
CA VAL A 52 10.85 -4.70 14.41
C VAL A 52 11.09 -6.20 14.25
N ALA A 53 12.27 -6.66 14.70
CA ALA A 53 12.51 -8.07 14.92
C ALA A 53 11.93 -8.37 16.30
N ARG A 54 10.60 -8.49 16.37
CA ARG A 54 10.01 -9.29 17.43
C ARG A 54 10.39 -10.72 17.08
N ALA A 55 11.11 -11.40 17.97
CA ALA A 55 11.54 -12.77 17.78
C ALA A 55 10.38 -13.63 17.26
N LEU A 56 10.41 -13.94 15.96
CA LEU A 56 9.69 -15.08 15.43
C LEU A 56 10.50 -16.28 15.92
N THR A 57 9.84 -17.16 16.66
CA THR A 57 10.39 -18.44 17.15
C THR A 57 11.17 -19.13 16.04
N ARG A 58 12.33 -19.73 16.38
CA ARG A 58 13.28 -20.34 15.43
C ARG A 58 12.67 -21.41 14.51
N ASP A 59 11.48 -21.90 14.83
CA ASP A 59 10.78 -22.97 14.09
C ASP A 59 9.73 -22.49 13.07
N ARG A 60 9.65 -21.17 12.78
CA ARG A 60 8.75 -20.64 11.73
C ARG A 60 9.52 -20.00 10.59
N LEU A 61 9.15 -20.36 9.36
CA LEU A 61 9.67 -19.72 8.16
C LEU A 61 9.51 -18.20 8.25
N PRO A 62 10.52 -17.41 7.81
CA PRO A 62 10.43 -15.97 7.86
C PRO A 62 9.29 -15.46 6.98
N TYR A 63 8.48 -14.55 7.51
CA TYR A 63 7.41 -13.91 6.75
C TYR A 63 8.02 -13.03 5.65
N ARG A 64 7.58 -13.22 4.41
CA ARG A 64 8.01 -12.41 3.26
C ARG A 64 6.91 -11.44 2.89
N ASP A 65 7.23 -10.16 2.86
CA ASP A 65 6.29 -9.09 2.48
C ASP A 65 6.96 -8.07 1.54
N THR A 66 6.16 -7.28 0.83
CA THR A 66 6.61 -6.15 0.00
C THR A 66 5.93 -4.87 0.43
N ALA A 67 6.74 -3.86 0.73
CA ALA A 67 6.27 -2.50 0.95
C ALA A 67 6.88 -1.55 -0.07
N ILE A 68 6.08 -0.57 -0.49
CA ILE A 68 6.53 0.56 -1.30
C ILE A 68 6.56 1.84 -0.47
N GLY A 69 7.56 2.69 -0.68
CA GLY A 69 7.56 4.04 -0.14
C GLY A 69 6.80 4.98 -1.08
N LEU A 70 5.89 5.78 -0.53
CA LEU A 70 5.13 6.77 -1.28
C LEU A 70 5.53 8.19 -0.88
N ARG A 71 5.75 9.06 -1.86
CA ARG A 71 5.95 10.50 -1.69
C ARG A 71 5.08 11.25 -2.70
N GLY A 72 4.66 12.46 -2.33
CA GLY A 72 3.82 13.31 -3.17
C GLY A 72 2.34 13.26 -2.78
N PRO A 73 1.47 13.94 -3.55
CA PRO A 73 0.07 14.20 -3.19
C PRO A 73 -0.75 12.95 -2.86
N ALA A 74 -0.42 11.80 -3.45
CA ALA A 74 -1.08 10.52 -3.16
C ALA A 74 -1.00 10.11 -1.67
N VAL A 75 -0.01 10.63 -0.90
CA VAL A 75 0.06 10.42 0.56
C VAL A 75 -1.17 10.99 1.27
N ALA A 76 -1.74 12.10 0.78
CA ALA A 76 -2.94 12.70 1.38
C ALA A 76 -4.15 11.76 1.28
N ASP A 77 -4.30 11.04 0.18
CA ASP A 77 -5.39 10.07 0.00
C ASP A 77 -5.24 8.88 0.94
N VAL A 78 -4.03 8.34 1.08
CA VAL A 78 -3.73 7.27 2.05
C VAL A 78 -4.01 7.74 3.48
N ALA A 79 -3.56 8.94 3.86
CA ALA A 79 -3.79 9.49 5.19
C ALA A 79 -5.27 9.72 5.48
N ARG A 80 -6.03 10.21 4.49
CA ARG A 80 -7.49 10.38 4.58
C ARG A 80 -8.19 9.03 4.79
N ALA A 81 -7.84 8.03 3.99
CA ALA A 81 -8.36 6.66 4.12
C ALA A 81 -8.13 6.09 5.52
N PHE A 82 -6.89 6.23 6.00
CA PHE A 82 -6.51 5.78 7.34
C PHE A 82 -7.33 6.49 8.42
N GLY A 83 -7.45 7.82 8.37
CA GLY A 83 -8.24 8.58 9.34
C GLY A 83 -9.72 8.21 9.37
N GLN A 84 -10.31 7.95 8.19
CA GLN A 84 -11.70 7.47 8.08
C GLN A 84 -11.87 6.09 8.72
N LEU A 85 -10.99 5.14 8.40
CA LEU A 85 -11.05 3.80 8.98
C LEU A 85 -10.78 3.83 10.50
N TRP A 86 -9.84 4.66 10.94
CA TRP A 86 -9.52 4.84 12.35
C TRP A 86 -10.73 5.33 13.14
N LYS A 87 -11.44 6.34 12.61
CA LYS A 87 -12.70 6.84 13.20
C LYS A 87 -13.78 5.77 13.23
N ARG A 88 -13.87 4.87 12.24
CA ARG A 88 -14.82 3.75 12.30
C ARG A 88 -14.54 2.78 13.44
N CYS A 89 -13.30 2.70 13.91
CA CYS A 89 -12.91 1.90 15.07
C CYS A 89 -13.04 2.67 16.41
N GLY A 90 -13.53 3.92 16.42
CA GLY A 90 -13.82 4.69 17.64
C GLY A 90 -13.49 6.18 17.51
N ALA A 91 -12.78 6.74 18.48
CA ALA A 91 -12.45 8.16 18.44
C ALA A 91 -11.62 8.51 17.18
N ALA A 92 -11.95 9.64 16.56
CA ALA A 92 -11.21 10.16 15.41
C ALA A 92 -9.76 10.51 15.81
N LEU A 93 -8.86 10.54 14.82
CA LEU A 93 -7.50 11.02 15.04
C LEU A 93 -7.51 12.47 15.54
N PRO A 94 -6.71 12.82 16.56
CA PRO A 94 -6.50 14.21 16.99
C PRO A 94 -6.07 15.09 15.81
N VAL A 95 -6.53 16.35 15.80
CA VAL A 95 -6.26 17.28 14.68
C VAL A 95 -4.76 17.43 14.40
N GLY A 96 -3.94 17.50 15.46
CA GLY A 96 -2.48 17.61 15.34
C GLY A 96 -1.77 16.37 14.75
N GLU A 97 -2.46 15.23 14.67
CA GLU A 97 -1.94 13.99 14.07
C GLU A 97 -2.43 13.77 12.64
N ARG A 98 -3.37 14.61 12.16
CA ARG A 98 -3.89 14.51 10.80
C ARG A 98 -2.88 15.09 9.82
N THR A 99 -2.69 14.39 8.72
CA THR A 99 -1.92 14.91 7.59
C THR A 99 -2.64 16.11 6.97
N ARG A 100 -1.88 17.16 6.67
CA ARG A 100 -2.31 18.38 6.00
C ARG A 100 -1.93 18.32 4.52
N PRO A 101 -2.88 18.07 3.60
CA PRO A 101 -2.59 17.91 2.18
C PRO A 101 -1.82 19.08 1.57
N GLU A 102 -2.10 20.29 2.02
CA GLU A 102 -1.46 21.54 1.62
C GLU A 102 0.04 21.60 1.94
N GLU A 103 0.51 20.80 2.89
CA GLU A 103 1.93 20.71 3.25
C GLU A 103 2.68 19.63 2.43
N ILE A 104 1.98 18.91 1.53
CA ILE A 104 2.56 17.85 0.70
C ILE A 104 2.83 18.39 -0.70
N GLY A 105 4.11 18.69 -0.98
CA GLY A 105 4.55 19.02 -2.33
C GLY A 105 4.58 17.82 -3.30
N PRO A 106 4.60 18.06 -4.62
CA PRO A 106 4.84 17.04 -5.63
C PRO A 106 6.19 16.34 -5.40
N ALA A 107 6.29 15.07 -5.79
CA ALA A 107 7.53 14.33 -5.69
C ALA A 107 7.59 13.29 -6.81
N GLY A 108 8.53 13.40 -7.75
CA GLY A 108 8.61 12.51 -8.90
C GLY A 108 7.60 12.86 -10.00
N GLU A 109 7.67 12.11 -11.10
CA GLU A 109 6.88 12.37 -12.33
C GLU A 109 5.79 11.32 -12.57
N GLU A 110 5.84 10.19 -11.86
CA GLU A 110 4.93 9.07 -12.11
C GLU A 110 3.52 9.33 -11.59
N GLY A 111 2.51 8.94 -12.35
CA GLY A 111 1.13 8.97 -11.87
C GLY A 111 0.91 7.90 -10.79
N ALA A 112 0.34 8.27 -9.65
CA ALA A 112 -0.13 7.31 -8.65
C ALA A 112 -1.61 7.53 -8.34
N ARG A 113 -2.35 6.42 -8.25
CA ARG A 113 -3.75 6.41 -7.84
C ARG A 113 -3.92 5.50 -6.64
N VAL A 114 -4.48 6.06 -5.57
CA VAL A 114 -4.82 5.29 -4.36
C VAL A 114 -6.21 4.71 -4.52
N VAL A 115 -6.33 3.39 -4.48
CA VAL A 115 -7.61 2.68 -4.44
C VAL A 115 -7.84 2.20 -3.02
N ILE A 116 -8.83 2.78 -2.36
CA ILE A 116 -9.17 2.48 -0.97
C ILE A 116 -10.23 1.39 -0.95
N GLN A 117 -10.07 0.38 -0.09
CA GLN A 117 -11.09 -0.62 0.21
C GLN A 117 -11.65 -0.41 1.61
N GLU A 118 -12.97 -0.20 1.68
CA GLU A 118 -13.71 -0.23 2.92
C GLU A 118 -14.25 -1.64 3.22
N PRO A 119 -14.37 -2.04 4.50
CA PRO A 119 -15.07 -3.26 4.88
C PRO A 119 -16.47 -3.35 4.24
N GLY A 120 -16.80 -4.53 3.67
CA GLY A 120 -18.07 -4.78 2.98
C GLY A 120 -18.11 -4.28 1.53
N ARG A 121 -17.01 -3.73 0.99
CA ARG A 121 -16.92 -3.32 -0.42
C ARG A 121 -15.91 -4.19 -1.17
N MET A 122 -16.20 -4.44 -2.45
CA MET A 122 -15.38 -5.24 -3.36
C MET A 122 -14.63 -4.35 -4.38
N ARG A 123 -13.94 -3.30 -3.91
CA ARG A 123 -13.28 -2.31 -4.78
C ARG A 123 -11.98 -2.85 -5.38
N ILE A 124 -11.19 -3.56 -4.58
CA ILE A 124 -9.93 -4.18 -5.04
C ILE A 124 -10.21 -5.32 -6.00
N ALA A 125 -11.22 -6.16 -5.72
CA ALA A 125 -11.62 -7.22 -6.65
C ALA A 125 -12.05 -6.65 -8.02
N ARG A 126 -12.87 -5.59 -8.03
CA ARG A 126 -13.25 -4.87 -9.27
C ARG A 126 -12.07 -4.23 -9.97
N MET A 127 -11.15 -3.62 -9.22
CA MET A 127 -9.92 -3.04 -9.78
C MET A 127 -9.06 -4.13 -10.43
N LEU A 128 -8.88 -5.28 -9.78
CA LEU A 128 -8.12 -6.41 -10.33
C LEU A 128 -8.76 -6.95 -11.62
N GLN A 129 -10.09 -7.00 -11.71
CA GLN A 129 -10.78 -7.37 -12.95
C GLN A 129 -10.51 -6.37 -14.08
N LEU A 130 -10.56 -5.07 -13.79
CA LEU A 130 -10.24 -4.04 -14.77
C LEU A 130 -8.77 -4.10 -15.22
N VAL A 131 -7.85 -4.33 -14.28
CA VAL A 131 -6.42 -4.49 -14.58
C VAL A 131 -6.20 -5.75 -15.43
N ALA A 132 -6.87 -6.85 -15.12
CA ALA A 132 -6.77 -8.08 -15.90
C ALA A 132 -7.30 -7.89 -17.34
N ALA A 133 -8.44 -7.23 -17.51
CA ALA A 133 -9.00 -6.92 -18.82
C ALA A 133 -8.15 -5.93 -19.64
N GLY A 134 -7.34 -5.09 -18.97
CA GLY A 134 -6.50 -4.09 -19.62
C GLY A 134 -5.03 -4.51 -19.83
N ALA A 135 -4.61 -5.64 -19.26
CA ALA A 135 -3.23 -6.11 -19.37
C ALA A 135 -2.92 -6.55 -20.81
N ARG A 136 -1.75 -6.18 -21.33
CA ARG A 136 -1.35 -6.51 -22.72
C ARG A 136 -0.21 -7.50 -22.83
N GLU A 137 0.70 -7.50 -21.86
CA GLU A 137 1.92 -8.31 -21.94
C GLU A 137 2.05 -9.25 -20.74
N ARG A 138 1.82 -8.74 -19.52
CA ARG A 138 2.09 -9.46 -18.28
C ARG A 138 1.17 -9.03 -17.16
N LEU A 139 0.71 -10.01 -16.39
CA LEU A 139 -0.08 -9.84 -15.18
C LEU A 139 0.44 -10.77 -14.09
N TRP A 140 1.28 -10.23 -13.22
CA TRP A 140 1.88 -10.99 -12.12
C TRP A 140 1.26 -10.58 -10.80
N ILE A 141 0.74 -11.57 -10.07
CA ILE A 141 0.01 -11.38 -8.81
C ILE A 141 0.77 -12.12 -7.72
N ALA A 142 1.03 -11.44 -6.61
CA ALA A 142 1.45 -12.07 -5.36
C ALA A 142 0.34 -11.87 -4.34
N ASP A 143 -0.20 -12.96 -3.80
CA ASP A 143 -1.31 -12.94 -2.84
C ASP A 143 -1.03 -13.92 -1.70
N ALA A 144 -1.44 -13.56 -0.49
CA ALA A 144 -1.25 -14.38 0.71
C ALA A 144 -2.31 -15.49 0.83
N TYR A 145 -3.50 -15.32 0.24
CA TYR A 145 -4.59 -16.29 0.43
C TYR A 145 -5.34 -16.66 -0.85
N PHE A 146 -5.01 -16.02 -1.97
CA PHE A 146 -5.67 -16.18 -3.27
C PHE A 146 -7.17 -16.44 -3.19
N MET A 147 -7.90 -15.53 -2.54
CA MET A 147 -9.35 -15.61 -2.43
C MET A 147 -10.01 -15.04 -3.70
N ALA A 148 -9.58 -15.52 -4.85
CA ALA A 148 -10.12 -15.10 -6.14
C ALA A 148 -11.47 -15.78 -6.36
N GLY A 149 -12.55 -15.00 -6.19
CA GLY A 149 -13.89 -15.45 -6.52
C GLY A 149 -14.06 -15.72 -8.03
N PRO A 150 -15.15 -16.38 -8.46
CA PRO A 150 -15.36 -16.83 -9.83
C PRO A 150 -15.11 -15.75 -10.90
N THR A 151 -15.56 -14.53 -10.65
CA THR A 151 -15.40 -13.41 -11.58
C THR A 151 -13.94 -13.01 -11.79
N LEU A 152 -13.12 -13.00 -10.72
CA LEU A 152 -11.70 -12.70 -10.87
C LEU A 152 -10.99 -13.85 -11.59
N ASN A 153 -11.32 -15.10 -11.28
CA ASN A 153 -10.75 -16.27 -11.97
C ASN A 153 -11.02 -16.22 -13.48
N GLN A 154 -12.26 -15.92 -13.88
CA GLN A 154 -12.58 -15.78 -15.31
C GLN A 154 -11.83 -14.64 -15.98
N ALA A 155 -11.66 -13.49 -15.31
CA ALA A 155 -10.87 -12.38 -15.85
C ALA A 155 -9.40 -12.77 -16.06
N LEU A 156 -8.78 -13.48 -15.11
CA LEU A 156 -7.41 -13.97 -15.23
C LEU A 156 -7.27 -15.02 -16.35
N MET A 157 -8.22 -15.95 -16.45
CA MET A 157 -8.25 -16.95 -17.54
C MET A 157 -8.43 -16.28 -18.91
N SER A 158 -9.27 -15.25 -19.01
CA SER A 158 -9.45 -14.50 -20.25
C SER A 158 -8.14 -13.83 -20.67
N ALA A 159 -7.48 -13.11 -19.75
CA ALA A 159 -6.19 -12.47 -20.04
C ALA A 159 -5.13 -13.48 -20.52
N ALA A 160 -5.07 -14.67 -19.90
CA ALA A 160 -4.17 -15.74 -20.34
C ALA A 160 -4.49 -16.25 -21.75
N ARG A 161 -5.78 -16.41 -22.10
CA ARG A 161 -6.22 -16.76 -23.46
C ARG A 161 -5.84 -15.68 -24.48
N ASP A 162 -5.84 -14.43 -24.05
CA ASP A 162 -5.41 -13.27 -24.83
C ASP A 162 -3.86 -13.13 -24.89
N ARG A 163 -3.13 -14.20 -24.53
CA ARG A 163 -1.66 -14.30 -24.55
C ARG A 163 -0.91 -13.36 -23.60
N VAL A 164 -1.57 -12.85 -22.57
CA VAL A 164 -0.90 -12.18 -21.45
C VAL A 164 -0.16 -13.22 -20.59
N ASP A 165 1.09 -12.94 -20.19
CA ASP A 165 1.83 -13.77 -19.22
C ASP A 165 1.22 -13.59 -17.82
N VAL A 166 0.29 -14.47 -17.46
CA VAL A 166 -0.39 -14.47 -16.16
C VAL A 166 0.33 -15.40 -15.19
N ARG A 167 0.84 -14.85 -14.08
CA ARG A 167 1.51 -15.63 -13.03
C ARG A 167 0.96 -15.28 -11.65
N VAL A 168 0.73 -16.30 -10.83
CA VAL A 168 0.25 -16.15 -9.46
C VAL A 168 1.24 -16.79 -8.50
N LEU A 169 1.78 -15.98 -7.58
CA LEU A 169 2.70 -16.40 -6.52
C LEU A 169 1.94 -16.46 -5.19
N LEU A 170 1.87 -17.66 -4.62
CA LEU A 170 1.14 -17.97 -3.38
C LEU A 170 2.10 -18.50 -2.30
N PRO A 171 1.74 -18.38 -1.01
CA PRO A 171 2.49 -19.07 0.03
C PRO A 171 2.35 -20.59 -0.14
N ALA A 172 3.41 -21.31 0.20
CA ALA A 172 3.40 -22.78 0.21
C ALA A 172 2.48 -23.36 1.30
N THR A 173 2.27 -22.61 2.39
CA THR A 173 1.43 -22.99 3.53
C THR A 173 0.57 -21.82 3.96
N ASN A 174 -0.74 -22.04 4.10
CA ASN A 174 -1.68 -21.04 4.60
C ASN A 174 -1.77 -21.12 6.13
N ASP A 175 -1.82 -19.96 6.78
CA ASP A 175 -2.03 -19.83 8.23
C ASP A 175 -3.50 -19.60 8.60
N VAL A 176 -4.39 -19.58 7.61
CA VAL A 176 -5.84 -19.54 7.77
C VAL A 176 -6.47 -20.79 7.17
N PRO A 177 -7.51 -21.37 7.80
CA PRO A 177 -8.32 -22.40 7.16
C PRO A 177 -9.01 -21.78 5.94
N LEU A 178 -8.70 -22.30 4.75
CA LEU A 178 -9.49 -22.00 3.56
C LEU A 178 -10.65 -23.01 3.54
N ALA A 179 -11.87 -22.50 3.60
CA ALA A 179 -13.10 -23.30 3.49
C ALA A 179 -13.42 -23.63 2.03
#